data_AF-A0A4Q3RIJ9-F1
#
_entry.id   AF-A0A4Q3RIJ9-F1
#
_cell.length_a   1.000
_cell.length_b   1.000
_cell.length_c   1.000
_cell.angle_alpha   90.00
_cell.angle_beta   90.00
_cell.angle_gamma   90.00
#
_symmetry.space_group_name_H-M   'P 1'
#
loop_
_entity.id
_entity.type
_entity.pdbx_description
1 polymer ?
#
loop_
_entity_poly.entity_id
_entity_poly.type
_entity_poly.pdbx_seq_one_letter_code
_entity_poly.pdbx_strand_id
1 'polypeptide(L)'
;GYTASFSNYGKKNVDVFAPGVQIYSTIPGGNTYGNASGTSMACPVVAGVAAFILQHYPNLTPQQLKQAIEKTAQAPKEKVKIPGTDDMVDLSEISKTGGIINAYEAVKYASTLPAAPVKKQALPKTTIKKSKVG
;
A
#
# COMPACT_ATOMS: atom_id res chain seq x y z
N GLY A 1 -12.19 12.08 -12.15
CA GLY A 1 -12.60 11.67 -10.79
C GLY A 1 -11.87 10.44 -10.27
N TYR A 2 -10.56 10.29 -10.55
CA TYR A 2 -9.77 9.13 -10.13
C TYR A 2 -8.96 9.37 -8.84
N THR A 3 -8.67 10.64 -8.57
CA THR A 3 -7.84 11.13 -7.47
C THR A 3 -8.73 11.93 -6.53
N ALA A 4 -8.56 11.72 -5.22
CA ALA A 4 -9.28 12.50 -4.23
C ALA A 4 -8.73 13.92 -4.18
N SER A 5 -9.58 14.94 -4.09
CA SER A 5 -9.17 16.36 -4.02
C SER A 5 -8.26 16.66 -2.83
N PHE A 6 -8.33 15.86 -1.76
CA PHE A 6 -7.51 15.96 -0.55
C PHE A 6 -6.24 15.08 -0.58
N SER A 7 -6.02 14.28 -1.63
CA SER A 7 -4.86 13.39 -1.69
C SER A 7 -3.57 14.18 -1.90
N ASN A 8 -2.50 13.80 -1.19
CA ASN A 8 -1.18 14.27 -1.54
C ASN A 8 -0.76 13.71 -2.91
N TYR A 9 0.12 14.41 -3.61
CA TYR A 9 0.61 14.03 -4.94
C TYR A 9 2.09 14.42 -5.12
N GLY A 10 2.77 13.75 -6.03
CA GLY A 10 4.13 14.09 -6.46
C GLY A 10 5.03 12.87 -6.69
N LYS A 11 5.87 12.94 -7.72
CA LYS A 11 6.78 11.87 -8.17
C LYS A 11 7.75 11.35 -7.10
N LYS A 12 8.01 12.12 -6.05
CA LYS A 12 8.91 11.76 -4.94
C LYS A 12 8.21 11.26 -3.68
N ASN A 13 6.95 11.64 -3.47
CA ASN A 13 6.25 11.45 -2.19
C ASN A 13 5.15 10.39 -2.27
N VAL A 14 4.67 10.08 -3.48
CA VAL A 14 3.62 9.09 -3.70
C VAL A 14 4.16 7.97 -4.56
N ASP A 15 4.31 6.79 -3.95
CA ASP A 15 4.77 5.60 -4.65
C ASP A 15 3.65 5.02 -5.54
N VAL A 16 2.46 4.77 -4.98
CA VAL A 16 1.32 4.14 -5.68
C VAL A 16 -0.01 4.73 -5.20
N PHE A 17 -1.00 4.79 -6.08
CA PHE A 17 -2.37 5.15 -5.69
C PHE A 17 -3.21 3.92 -5.38
N ALA A 18 -4.14 4.04 -4.44
CA ALA A 18 -5.11 2.99 -4.14
C ALA A 18 -6.50 3.59 -3.87
N PRO A 19 -7.58 2.80 -4.03
CA PRO A 19 -8.93 3.25 -3.75
C PRO A 19 -9.07 3.69 -2.28
N GLY A 20 -9.47 4.93 -2.07
CA GLY A 20 -9.63 5.51 -0.73
C GLY A 20 -10.82 6.46 -0.61
N VAL A 21 -11.67 6.58 -1.63
CA VAL A 21 -12.85 7.46 -1.65
C VAL A 21 -14.09 6.59 -1.54
N GLN A 22 -15.02 6.97 -0.66
CA GLN A 22 -16.26 6.23 -0.39
C GLN A 22 -16.02 4.74 -0.05
N ILE A 23 -15.02 4.49 0.79
CA ILE A 23 -14.78 3.15 1.32
C ILE A 23 -15.74 2.92 2.47
N TYR A 24 -16.69 2.00 2.27
CA TYR A 24 -17.65 1.59 3.30
C TYR A 24 -16.92 0.79 4.37
N SER A 25 -16.85 1.32 5.59
CA SER A 25 -16.14 0.69 6.69
C SER A 25 -16.87 0.89 8.01
N THR A 26 -16.51 0.09 9.02
CA THR A 26 -17.04 0.20 10.39
C THR A 26 -16.58 1.51 11.01
N ILE A 27 -17.52 2.30 11.53
CA ILE A 27 -17.22 3.57 12.21
C ILE A 27 -17.32 3.41 13.73
N PRO A 28 -16.51 4.15 14.53
CA PRO A 28 -16.60 4.10 15.99
C PRO A 28 -17.98 4.55 16.47
N GLY A 29 -18.59 3.80 17.39
CA GLY A 29 -19.90 4.14 17.98
C GLY A 29 -20.97 3.05 17.90
N GLY A 30 -20.68 1.85 17.35
CA GLY A 30 -21.60 0.71 17.35
C GLY A 30 -21.44 -0.22 16.14
N ASN A 31 -22.49 -0.99 15.81
CA ASN A 31 -22.60 -1.82 14.60
C ASN A 31 -23.02 -0.99 13.37
N THR A 32 -22.42 0.18 13.20
CA THR A 32 -22.74 1.08 12.09
C THR A 32 -21.59 1.12 11.09
N TYR A 33 -21.97 1.23 9.84
CA TYR A 33 -21.06 1.32 8.72
C TYR A 33 -21.31 2.64 8.00
N GLY A 34 -20.24 3.28 7.57
CA GLY A 34 -20.30 4.56 6.88
C GLY A 34 -19.26 4.64 5.76
N ASN A 35 -19.51 5.53 4.81
CA ASN A 35 -18.54 5.84 3.77
C ASN A 35 -17.46 6.76 4.34
N ALA A 36 -16.23 6.27 4.41
CA ALA A 36 -15.06 7.07 4.73
C ALA A 36 -14.27 7.37 3.46
N SER A 37 -13.79 8.61 3.33
CA SER A 37 -12.90 9.02 2.25
C SER A 37 -11.61 9.54 2.85
N GLY A 38 -10.47 8.96 2.48
CA GLY A 38 -9.17 9.32 3.04
C GLY A 38 -8.03 8.51 2.44
N THR A 39 -6.83 9.09 2.43
CA THR A 39 -5.58 8.32 2.23
C THR A 39 -5.40 7.28 3.33
N SER A 40 -5.98 7.53 4.52
CA SER A 40 -6.13 6.57 5.61
C SER A 40 -6.92 5.31 5.23
N MET A 41 -7.73 5.33 4.17
CA MET A 41 -8.45 4.16 3.65
C MET A 41 -7.71 3.52 2.47
N ALA A 42 -6.92 4.28 1.72
CA ALA A 42 -6.01 3.75 0.71
C ALA A 42 -4.86 2.95 1.33
N CYS A 43 -4.31 3.40 2.47
CA CYS A 43 -3.22 2.73 3.20
C CYS A 43 -3.54 1.27 3.59
N PRO A 44 -4.67 0.95 4.26
CA PRO A 44 -5.00 -0.42 4.63
C PRO A 44 -5.29 -1.32 3.43
N VAL A 45 -5.75 -0.77 2.29
CA VAL A 45 -5.89 -1.55 1.04
C VAL A 45 -4.52 -2.04 0.56
N VAL A 46 -3.53 -1.13 0.49
CA VAL A 46 -2.16 -1.51 0.10
C VAL A 46 -1.55 -2.47 1.12
N ALA A 47 -1.76 -2.23 2.41
CA ALA A 47 -1.29 -3.12 3.47
C ALA A 47 -1.90 -4.52 3.39
N GLY A 48 -3.19 -4.64 3.06
CA GLY A 48 -3.87 -5.92 2.85
C GLY A 48 -3.30 -6.69 1.66
N VAL A 49 -3.05 -6.02 0.53
CA VAL A 49 -2.40 -6.64 -0.64
C VAL A 49 -0.98 -7.11 -0.29
N ALA A 50 -0.22 -6.29 0.42
CA ALA A 50 1.13 -6.64 0.88
C ALA A 50 1.11 -7.88 1.80
N ALA A 51 0.16 -7.94 2.74
CA ALA A 51 -0.03 -9.09 3.62
C ALA A 51 -0.41 -10.36 2.83
N PHE A 52 -1.29 -10.24 1.84
CA PHE A 52 -1.68 -11.36 0.99
C PHE A 52 -0.49 -11.92 0.17
N ILE A 53 0.35 -11.04 -0.38
CA ILE A 53 1.58 -11.45 -1.08
C ILE A 53 2.53 -12.16 -0.11
N LEU A 54 2.72 -11.64 1.10
CA LEU A 54 3.59 -12.26 2.11
C LEU A 54 3.05 -13.58 2.64
N GLN A 55 1.73 -13.79 2.67
CA GLN A 55 1.13 -15.07 3.03
C GLN A 55 1.53 -16.16 2.04
N HIS A 56 1.56 -15.85 0.74
CA HIS A 56 1.91 -16.82 -0.30
C HIS A 56 3.43 -16.90 -0.55
N TYR A 57 4.15 -15.79 -0.36
CA TYR A 57 5.59 -15.68 -0.57
C TYR A 57 6.28 -15.09 0.67
N PRO A 58 6.35 -15.84 1.79
CA PRO A 58 6.86 -15.34 3.07
C PRO A 58 8.35 -14.99 3.05
N ASN A 59 9.09 -15.46 2.04
CA ASN A 59 10.53 -15.25 1.89
C ASN A 59 10.88 -14.03 1.04
N LEU A 60 9.91 -13.21 0.61
CA LEU A 60 10.21 -11.97 -0.09
C LEU A 60 10.79 -10.94 0.88
N THR A 61 11.81 -10.21 0.42
CA THR A 61 12.28 -9.04 1.18
C THR A 61 11.28 -7.89 1.08
N PRO A 62 11.28 -6.96 2.05
CA PRO A 62 10.48 -5.73 1.94
C PRO A 62 10.75 -4.96 0.64
N GLN A 63 11.99 -4.98 0.12
CA GLN A 63 12.35 -4.35 -1.14
C GLN A 63 11.70 -5.06 -2.33
N GLN A 64 11.70 -6.40 -2.35
CA GLN A 64 11.05 -7.20 -3.40
C GLN A 64 9.53 -7.03 -3.38
N LEU A 65 8.94 -6.98 -2.19
CA LEU A 65 7.51 -6.72 -2.02
C LEU A 65 7.13 -5.33 -2.54
N LYS A 66 7.90 -4.30 -2.16
CA LYS A 66 7.72 -2.93 -2.69
C LYS A 66 7.85 -2.91 -4.20
N GLN A 67 8.88 -3.57 -4.75
CA GLN A 67 9.10 -3.66 -6.18
C GLN A 67 7.93 -4.34 -6.90
N ALA A 68 7.37 -5.42 -6.33
CA ALA A 68 6.22 -6.09 -6.92
C ALA A 68 5.03 -5.13 -7.02
N ILE A 69 4.69 -4.45 -5.92
CA ILE A 69 3.58 -3.49 -5.88
C ILE A 69 3.83 -2.31 -6.82
N GLU A 70 5.05 -1.77 -6.87
CA GLU A 70 5.39 -0.63 -7.72
C GLU A 70 5.37 -0.98 -9.21
N LYS A 71 5.96 -2.11 -9.60
CA LYS A 71 6.09 -2.49 -11.02
C LYS A 71 4.79 -2.96 -11.64
N THR A 72 3.88 -3.50 -10.84
CA THR A 72 2.58 -3.97 -11.34
C THR A 72 1.47 -2.97 -11.15
N ALA A 73 1.77 -1.77 -10.64
CA ALA A 73 0.82 -0.68 -10.57
C ALA A 73 0.32 -0.36 -11.99
N GLN A 74 -1.00 -0.31 -12.15
CA GLN A 74 -1.64 -0.15 -13.45
C GLN A 74 -1.99 1.31 -13.70
N ALA A 75 -1.42 1.87 -14.76
CA ALA A 75 -1.79 3.21 -15.21
C ALA A 75 -3.24 3.20 -15.73
N PRO A 76 -4.10 4.13 -15.28
CA PRO A 76 -5.41 4.31 -15.87
C PRO A 76 -5.27 4.76 -17.34
N LYS A 77 -6.20 4.35 -18.19
CA LYS A 77 -6.22 4.76 -19.61
C LYS A 77 -6.62 6.22 -19.80
N GLU A 78 -7.22 6.82 -18.78
CA GLU A 78 -7.72 8.19 -18.79
C GLU A 78 -6.83 9.08 -17.93
N LYS A 79 -6.77 10.36 -18.31
CA LYS A 79 -6.12 11.38 -17.50
C LYS A 79 -6.83 11.52 -16.15
N VAL A 80 -6.05 11.81 -15.13
CA VAL A 80 -6.52 12.00 -13.77
C VAL A 80 -6.49 13.48 -13.41
N LYS A 81 -7.39 13.88 -12.51
CA LYS A 81 -7.47 15.26 -12.04
C LYS A 81 -6.33 15.51 -11.04
N ILE A 82 -5.66 16.65 -11.08
CA ILE A 82 -4.72 16.98 -10.00
C ILE A 82 -5.53 17.23 -8.72
N PRO A 83 -5.14 16.66 -7.57
CA PRO A 83 -5.79 17.00 -6.30
C PRO A 83 -5.79 18.52 -6.06
N GLY A 84 -6.98 19.13 -6.00
CA GLY A 84 -7.15 20.56 -5.74
C GLY A 84 -7.16 21.47 -6.96
N THR A 85 -6.99 20.97 -8.20
CA THR A 85 -7.12 21.77 -9.43
C THR A 85 -8.06 21.10 -10.44
N ASP A 86 -8.48 21.82 -11.48
CA ASP A 86 -9.27 21.30 -12.60
C ASP A 86 -8.43 20.69 -13.73
N ASP A 87 -7.11 20.66 -13.56
CA ASP A 87 -6.19 20.17 -14.57
C ASP A 87 -6.17 18.64 -14.65
N MET A 88 -6.10 18.13 -15.88
CA MET A 88 -6.07 16.71 -16.19
C MET A 88 -4.68 16.31 -16.66
N VAL A 89 -4.01 15.45 -15.89
CA VAL A 89 -2.65 14.97 -16.14
C VAL A 89 -2.60 13.45 -16.14
N ASP A 90 -1.54 12.88 -16.70
CA ASP A 90 -1.31 11.45 -16.54
C ASP A 90 -0.94 11.15 -15.09
N LEU A 91 -1.36 9.98 -14.60
CA LEU A 91 -1.09 9.58 -13.21
C LEU A 91 0.43 9.49 -12.93
N SER A 92 1.23 9.28 -13.97
CA SER A 92 2.71 9.31 -13.96
C SER A 92 3.29 10.69 -13.64
N GLU A 93 2.54 11.77 -13.88
CA GLU A 93 2.97 13.12 -13.54
C GLU A 93 2.86 13.39 -12.02
N ILE A 94 1.99 12.64 -11.34
CA ILE A 94 1.61 12.89 -9.95
C ILE A 94 1.92 11.74 -8.99
N SER A 95 2.57 10.66 -9.46
CA SER A 95 3.13 9.58 -8.63
C SER A 95 4.35 8.95 -9.29
N LYS A 96 5.14 8.25 -8.48
CA LYS A 96 6.34 7.55 -8.93
C LYS A 96 6.05 6.41 -9.90
N THR A 97 5.02 5.62 -9.63
CA THR A 97 4.63 4.47 -10.48
C THR A 97 3.71 4.89 -11.62
N GLY A 98 3.01 6.01 -11.49
CA GLY A 98 1.98 6.41 -12.42
C GLY A 98 0.79 5.47 -12.46
N GLY A 99 0.61 4.65 -11.43
CA GLY A 99 -0.35 3.55 -11.43
C GLY A 99 -1.17 3.45 -10.16
N ILE A 100 -2.31 2.78 -10.32
CA ILE A 100 -3.17 2.32 -9.23
C ILE A 100 -2.75 0.89 -8.86
N ILE A 101 -2.81 0.54 -7.58
CA ILE A 101 -2.46 -0.81 -7.11
C ILE A 101 -3.23 -1.91 -7.85
N ASN A 102 -2.52 -2.97 -8.27
CA ASN A 102 -3.09 -4.17 -8.87
C ASN A 102 -2.62 -5.41 -8.11
N ALA A 103 -3.51 -6.01 -7.32
CA ALA A 103 -3.19 -7.15 -6.47
C ALA A 103 -2.89 -8.43 -7.28
N TYR A 104 -3.63 -8.67 -8.37
CA TYR A 104 -3.49 -9.87 -9.18
C TYR A 104 -2.12 -9.92 -9.88
N GLU A 105 -1.76 -8.84 -10.58
CA GLU A 105 -0.46 -8.75 -11.24
C GLU A 105 0.67 -8.71 -10.21
N ALA A 106 0.49 -8.07 -9.05
CA ALA A 106 1.50 -8.05 -7.99
C ALA A 106 1.83 -9.44 -7.46
N VAL A 107 0.82 -10.29 -7.22
CA VAL A 107 1.00 -11.69 -6.79
C VAL A 107 1.66 -12.52 -7.90
N LYS A 108 1.21 -12.34 -9.15
CA LYS A 108 1.80 -13.01 -10.31
C LYS A 108 3.26 -12.63 -10.50
N TYR A 109 3.60 -11.35 -10.38
CA TYR A 109 4.98 -10.89 -10.46
C TYR A 109 5.82 -11.38 -9.28
N ALA A 110 5.26 -11.38 -8.06
CA ALA A 110 5.90 -11.95 -6.88
C ALA A 110 6.31 -13.41 -7.07
N SER A 111 5.52 -14.21 -7.81
CA SER A 111 5.87 -15.59 -8.16
C SER A 111 7.14 -15.73 -9.02
N THR A 112 7.47 -14.69 -9.78
CA THR A 112 8.64 -14.65 -10.68
C THR A 112 9.90 -14.15 -9.99
N LEU A 113 9.78 -13.59 -8.78
CA LEU A 113 10.92 -13.06 -8.05
C LEU A 113 11.70 -14.18 -7.37
N PRO A 114 13.05 -14.12 -7.36
CA PRO A 114 13.85 -15.10 -6.65
C PRO A 114 13.53 -14.99 -5.16
N ALA A 115 13.19 -16.11 -4.53
CA ALA A 115 13.02 -16.16 -3.08
C ALA A 115 14.31 -15.66 -2.42
N ALA A 116 14.20 -14.68 -1.52
CA ALA A 116 15.37 -14.22 -0.80
C ALA A 116 15.85 -15.36 0.13
N PRO A 117 17.17 -15.47 0.40
CA PRO A 117 17.65 -16.40 1.39
C PRO A 117 16.98 -16.10 2.73
N VAL A 118 16.31 -17.12 3.29
CA VAL A 118 15.55 -17.03 4.55
C VAL A 118 16.49 -16.56 5.67
N LYS A 119 16.42 -15.29 6.06
CA LYS A 119 16.93 -14.89 7.38
C LYS A 119 15.92 -15.38 8.40
N LYS A 120 16.19 -16.55 9.02
CA LYS A 120 15.48 -16.95 10.25
C LYS A 120 15.56 -15.77 11.21
N GLN A 121 14.47 -15.05 11.42
CA GLN A 121 14.37 -14.11 12.52
C GLN A 121 14.48 -14.94 13.79
N ALA A 122 15.65 -14.88 14.43
CA ALA A 122 15.77 -15.35 15.80
C ALA A 122 14.82 -14.48 16.65
N LEU A 123 13.91 -15.13 17.36
CA LEU A 123 13.07 -14.49 18.37
C LEU A 123 13.97 -13.60 19.26
N PRO A 124 13.57 -12.35 19.57
CA PRO A 124 14.34 -11.52 20.48
C PRO A 124 14.47 -12.28 21.81
N LYS A 125 15.71 -12.61 22.21
CA LYS A 125 15.97 -13.23 23.51
C LYS A 125 15.46 -12.28 24.59
N THR A 126 14.45 -12.70 25.34
CA THR A 126 13.89 -11.94 26.46
C THR A 126 14.92 -11.85 27.57
N THR A 127 15.65 -10.74 27.66
CA THR A 127 16.50 -10.46 28.82
C THR A 127 15.66 -9.78 29.89
N ILE A 128 15.07 -10.56 30.80
CA ILE A 128 14.47 -10.02 32.02
C ILE A 128 15.62 -9.50 32.91
N LYS A 129 15.79 -8.19 33.00
CA LYS A 129 16.63 -7.58 34.04
C LYS A 129 15.97 -7.82 35.39
N LYS A 130 16.55 -8.70 36.21
CA LYS A 130 16.21 -8.78 37.64
C LYS A 130 16.56 -7.44 38.30
N SER A 131 15.56 -6.63 38.64
CA SER A 131 15.74 -5.52 39.57
C SER A 131 16.03 -6.10 40.96
N LYS A 132 17.23 -5.87 41.48
CA LYS A 132 17.53 -6.11 42.89
C LYS A 132 16.65 -5.18 43.72
N VAL A 133 15.70 -5.74 44.44
CA VAL A 133 15.07 -5.10 45.59
C VAL A 133 16.05 -5.29 46.75
N GLY A 134 16.54 -4.18 47.29
CA GLY A 134 17.31 -4.08 48.53
C GLY A 134 16.79 -2.89 49.29
#